data_AF-A0A5J4Q153-F1
#
_entry.id   AF-A0A5J4Q153-F1
#
_cell.length_a   1.000
_cell.length_b   1.000
_cell.length_c   1.000
_cell.angle_alpha   90.00
_cell.angle_beta   90.00
_cell.angle_gamma   90.00
#
_symmetry.space_group_name_H-M   'P 1'
#
loop_
_entity.id
_entity.type
_entity.pdbx_description
1 polymer ?
#
loop_
_entity_poly.entity_id
_entity_poly.type
_entity_poly.pdbx_seq_one_letter_code
_entity_poly.pdbx_strand_id
1 'polypeptide(L)'
;FSGSTDQIEKNVRETIAQQCPIIRLGPVDFSKNSFLCQNVEQIAFTDLDEIAPDSDVILLWQVQLDIYMYSCEESGATEDADNGGEEGDNTPSCMQWTLPNNELEGSWENLIYEVGLKRRLLNYVKSALLFSERGVNPHIIGCN
;
A
#
# COMPACT_ATOMS: atom_id res chain seq x y z
N PHE A 1 -2.29 -0.20 20.40
CA PHE A 1 -2.06 1.16 19.87
C PHE A 1 -1.89 2.16 21.00
N SER A 2 -0.66 2.49 21.44
CA SER A 2 -0.43 3.54 22.46
C SER A 2 0.57 4.64 22.04
N GLY A 3 0.94 4.71 20.76
CA GLY A 3 1.53 5.90 20.16
C GLY A 3 0.47 6.57 19.29
N SER A 4 0.29 7.88 19.40
CA SER A 4 -0.53 8.63 18.43
C SER A 4 0.05 8.40 17.04
N THR A 5 -0.77 8.09 16.03
CA THR A 5 -0.36 7.91 14.64
C THR A 5 0.56 9.07 14.18
N ASP A 6 0.23 10.28 14.61
CA ASP A 6 1.02 11.50 14.37
C ASP A 6 2.45 11.41 14.92
N GLN A 7 2.62 10.77 16.07
CA GLN A 7 3.94 10.59 16.70
C GLN A 7 4.79 9.60 15.92
N ILE A 8 4.17 8.54 15.35
CA ILE A 8 4.87 7.59 14.49
C ILE A 8 5.29 8.30 13.21
N GLU A 9 4.36 8.98 12.53
CA GLU A 9 4.68 9.71 11.29
C GLU A 9 5.82 10.70 11.49
N LYS A 10 5.78 11.48 12.58
CA LYS A 10 6.84 12.42 12.92
C LYS A 10 8.21 11.73 13.10
N ASN A 11 8.25 10.63 13.86
CA ASN A 11 9.49 9.86 14.05
C ASN A 11 10.01 9.26 12.74
N VAL A 12 9.13 8.79 11.86
CA VAL A 12 9.49 8.26 10.53
C VAL A 12 10.13 9.37 9.69
N ARG A 13 9.51 10.55 9.62
CA ARG A 13 10.06 11.71 8.89
C ARG A 13 11.44 12.11 9.40
N GLU A 14 11.59 12.22 10.72
CA GLU A 14 12.87 12.59 11.35
C GLU A 14 13.96 11.54 11.08
N THR A 15 13.62 10.26 11.18
CA THR A 15 14.56 9.15 10.93
C THR A 15 15.02 9.14 9.48
N ILE A 16 14.09 9.26 8.52
CA ILE A 16 14.40 9.34 7.09
C ILE A 16 15.27 10.58 6.79
N ALA A 17 14.92 11.75 7.34
CA ALA A 17 15.69 12.98 7.13
C ALA A 17 17.14 12.89 7.63
N GLN A 18 17.36 12.16 8.72
CA GLN A 18 18.70 12.02 9.31
C GLN A 18 19.53 10.92 8.64
N GLN A 19 18.89 9.84 8.17
CA GLN A 19 19.59 8.60 7.79
C GLN A 19 19.58 8.35 6.28
N CYS A 20 18.67 8.97 5.53
CA CYS A 20 18.45 8.69 4.11
C CYS A 20 18.53 9.97 3.26
N PRO A 21 19.72 10.54 3.01
CA PRO A 21 19.87 11.66 2.09
C PRO A 21 19.58 11.27 0.63
N ILE A 22 19.78 9.99 0.30
CA ILE A 22 19.48 9.38 -0.99
C ILE A 22 18.38 8.35 -0.76
N ILE A 23 17.31 8.43 -1.55
CA ILE A 23 16.19 7.49 -1.50
C ILE A 23 16.52 6.30 -2.41
N ARG A 24 16.34 5.09 -1.88
CA ARG A 24 16.54 3.81 -2.58
C ARG A 24 15.33 2.93 -2.33
N LEU A 25 14.92 2.18 -3.34
CA LEU A 25 13.76 1.31 -3.26
C LEU A 25 14.01 0.21 -2.22
N GLY A 26 13.00 -0.10 -1.41
CA GLY A 26 13.06 -1.19 -0.43
C GLY A 26 13.13 -0.72 1.02
N PRO A 27 13.52 -1.63 1.94
CA PRO A 27 13.39 -1.40 3.37
C PRO A 27 14.38 -0.34 3.88
N VAL A 28 13.91 0.47 4.81
CA VAL A 28 14.68 1.50 5.52
C VAL A 28 15.13 0.95 6.85
N ASP A 29 16.42 1.09 7.16
CA ASP A 29 16.93 0.78 8.50
C ASP A 29 16.54 1.90 9.48
N PHE A 30 15.81 1.55 10.52
CA PHE A 30 15.45 2.44 11.63
C PHE A 30 15.87 1.87 12.99
N SER A 31 16.80 0.91 13.01
CA SER A 31 17.29 0.23 14.22
C SER A 31 17.77 1.17 15.33
N LYS A 32 18.21 2.38 14.96
CA LYS A 32 18.65 3.43 15.90
C LYS A 32 17.50 4.07 16.68
N ASN A 33 16.27 3.96 16.21
CA ASN A 33 15.09 4.56 16.84
C ASN A 33 14.31 3.48 17.61
N SER A 34 14.52 3.42 18.92
CA SER A 34 13.87 2.44 19.79
C SER A 34 12.34 2.53 19.81
N PHE A 35 11.78 3.73 19.60
CA PHE A 35 10.35 3.93 19.53
C PHE A 35 9.75 3.32 18.25
N LEU A 36 10.40 3.52 17.11
CA LEU A 36 9.97 2.90 15.85
C LEU A 36 10.08 1.38 15.91
N CYS A 37 11.19 0.83 16.44
CA CYS A 37 11.36 -0.62 16.61
C CYS A 37 10.27 -1.28 17.50
N GLN A 38 9.61 -0.52 18.37
CA GLN A 38 8.53 -1.04 19.22
C GLN A 38 7.13 -0.93 18.58
N ASN A 39 6.95 -0.06 17.58
CA ASN A 39 5.63 0.30 17.06
C ASN A 39 5.49 0.07 15.55
N VAL A 40 6.58 -0.16 14.83
CA VAL A 40 6.63 -0.28 13.38
C VAL A 40 7.40 -1.55 13.03
N GLU A 41 6.75 -2.43 12.25
CA GLU A 41 7.37 -3.66 11.77
C GLU A 41 8.34 -3.38 10.62
N GLN A 42 7.91 -2.59 9.64
CA GLN A 42 8.70 -2.27 8.45
C GLN A 42 8.42 -0.85 7.97
N ILE A 43 9.45 -0.23 7.40
CA ILE A 43 9.37 1.02 6.63
C ILE A 43 10.04 0.72 5.29
N ALA A 44 9.41 1.08 4.18
CA ALA A 44 9.99 0.91 2.85
C ALA A 44 9.68 2.12 1.97
N PHE A 45 10.61 2.45 1.08
CA PHE A 45 10.33 3.34 -0.03
C PHE A 45 9.78 2.51 -1.19
N THR A 46 8.62 2.93 -1.71
CA THR A 46 7.95 2.32 -2.86
C THR A 46 7.90 3.30 -4.04
N ASP A 47 7.56 2.80 -5.22
CA ASP A 47 7.17 3.59 -6.40
C ASP A 47 8.20 4.61 -6.94
N LEU A 48 9.51 4.35 -6.76
CA LEU A 48 10.56 5.24 -7.25
C LEU A 48 10.68 5.30 -8.78
N ASP A 49 10.18 4.26 -9.48
CA ASP A 49 10.20 4.16 -10.95
C ASP A 49 9.38 5.26 -11.65
N GLU A 50 8.53 5.98 -10.90
CA GLU A 50 7.77 7.13 -11.41
C GLU A 50 8.57 8.43 -11.41
N ILE A 51 9.48 8.60 -10.46
CA ILE A 51 10.09 9.91 -10.17
C ILE A 51 11.33 10.13 -11.01
N ALA A 52 12.10 9.08 -11.30
CA ALA A 52 13.35 9.21 -12.04
C ALA A 52 13.61 7.98 -12.94
N PRO A 53 12.95 7.89 -14.12
CA PRO A 53 13.14 6.77 -15.04
C PRO A 53 14.57 6.67 -15.61
N ASP A 54 15.31 7.78 -15.64
CA ASP A 54 16.66 7.89 -16.22
C ASP A 54 17.77 8.07 -15.15
N SER A 55 17.40 8.20 -13.87
CA SER A 55 18.36 8.45 -12.77
C SER A 55 18.05 7.55 -11.59
N ASP A 56 18.94 6.62 -11.28
CA ASP A 56 18.83 5.73 -10.13
C ASP A 56 18.91 6.44 -8.77
N VAL A 57 19.18 7.75 -8.77
CA VAL A 57 19.44 8.54 -7.57
C VAL A 57 18.39 9.64 -7.43
N ILE A 58 17.58 9.52 -6.37
CA ILE A 58 16.64 10.54 -5.93
C ILE A 58 17.13 11.09 -4.60
N LEU A 59 17.31 12.41 -4.50
CA LEU A 59 17.74 13.07 -3.28
C LEU A 59 16.51 13.47 -2.47
N LEU A 60 16.58 13.27 -1.16
CA LEU A 60 15.43 13.47 -0.27
C LEU A 60 14.82 14.87 -0.38
N TRP A 61 15.65 15.91 -0.53
CA TRP A 61 15.19 17.30 -0.62
C TRP A 61 14.54 17.66 -1.96
N GLN A 62 14.63 16.80 -2.98
CA GLN A 62 14.02 17.02 -4.29
C GLN A 62 12.58 16.52 -4.37
N VAL A 63 12.11 15.80 -3.35
CA VAL A 63 10.80 15.16 -3.34
C VAL A 63 9.98 15.55 -2.12
N GLN A 64 8.67 15.43 -2.25
CA GLN A 64 7.75 15.47 -1.12
C GLN A 64 7.50 14.04 -0.67
N LEU A 65 7.69 13.78 0.63
CA LEU A 65 7.39 12.48 1.24
C LEU A 65 5.92 12.39 1.64
N ASP A 66 5.17 11.53 0.95
CA ASP A 66 3.85 11.09 1.36
C ASP A 66 3.99 9.77 2.13
N ILE A 67 3.52 9.74 3.37
CA ILE A 67 3.66 8.60 4.28
C ILE A 67 2.31 7.92 4.41
N TYR A 68 2.29 6.62 4.10
CA TYR A 68 1.13 5.77 4.27
C TYR A 68 1.42 4.78 5.40
N MET A 69 0.57 4.82 6.43
CA MET A 69 0.66 3.91 7.56
C MET A 69 -0.53 2.96 7.53
N TYR A 70 -0.27 1.68 7.76
CA TYR A 70 -1.29 0.65 7.80
C TYR A 70 -0.94 -0.41 8.85
N SER A 71 -1.95 -1.16 9.28
CA SER A 71 -1.80 -2.36 10.10
C SER A 71 -2.55 -3.50 9.42
N CYS A 72 -1.89 -4.62 9.21
CA CYS A 72 -2.50 -5.79 8.57
C CYS A 72 -3.34 -6.58 9.55
N GLU A 73 -4.51 -7.03 9.10
CA GLU A 73 -5.27 -8.07 9.75
C GLU A 73 -4.59 -9.43 9.52
N GLU A 74 -4.47 -10.23 10.59
CA GLU A 74 -3.93 -11.59 10.54
C GLU A 74 -4.99 -12.65 10.22
N SER A 75 -6.27 -12.27 10.24
CA SER A 75 -7.36 -13.18 9.85
C SER A 75 -7.32 -13.46 8.36
N GLY A 76 -7.33 -14.73 7.97
CA GLY A 76 -7.45 -15.14 6.58
C GLY A 76 -8.86 -14.90 6.02
N ALA A 77 -9.08 -15.40 4.80
CA ALA A 77 -10.35 -15.25 4.09
C ALA A 77 -11.55 -15.72 4.93
N THR A 78 -12.56 -14.87 5.06
CA THR A 78 -13.87 -15.29 5.53
C THR A 78 -14.64 -15.89 4.35
N GLU A 79 -15.09 -17.13 4.53
CA GLU A 79 -15.96 -17.83 3.59
C GLU A 79 -17.41 -17.49 3.91
N ASP A 80 -18.13 -16.85 2.99
CA ASP A 80 -19.58 -16.76 3.12
C ASP A 80 -20.19 -18.08 2.61
N ALA A 81 -20.63 -18.92 3.53
CA ALA A 81 -21.46 -20.06 3.19
C ALA A 81 -22.86 -19.55 2.81
N ASP A 82 -23.24 -19.72 1.55
CA ASP A 82 -24.61 -19.46 1.10
C ASP A 82 -25.56 -20.43 1.84
N ASN A 83 -26.29 -19.93 2.83
CA ASN A 83 -27.28 -20.72 3.59
C ASN A 83 -28.53 -21.09 2.75
N GLY A 84 -28.48 -20.93 1.43
CA GLY A 84 -29.60 -21.12 0.50
C GLY A 84 -29.62 -22.44 -0.28
N GLY A 85 -28.60 -23.29 -0.19
CA GLY A 85 -28.49 -24.54 -0.97
C GLY A 85 -28.80 -25.80 -0.16
N GLU A 86 -29.54 -26.73 -0.76
CA GLU A 86 -29.94 -28.04 -0.21
C GLU A 86 -28.80 -28.79 0.51
N GLU A 87 -29.15 -29.51 1.59
CA GLU A 87 -28.23 -30.26 2.45
C GLU A 87 -27.23 -31.12 1.65
N GLY A 88 -26.00 -30.63 1.45
CA GLY A 88 -24.92 -31.44 0.87
C GLY A 88 -23.78 -30.70 0.19
N ASP A 89 -23.94 -29.44 -0.23
CA ASP A 89 -22.89 -28.69 -0.94
C ASP A 89 -22.40 -27.49 -0.11
N ASN A 90 -21.52 -27.75 0.84
CA ASN A 90 -20.87 -26.73 1.67
C ASN A 90 -19.62 -26.16 0.95
N THR A 91 -19.73 -25.85 -0.34
CA THR A 91 -18.66 -25.21 -1.11
C THR A 91 -18.74 -23.69 -0.91
N PRO A 92 -17.70 -23.03 -0.38
CA PRO A 92 -17.70 -21.58 -0.23
C PRO A 92 -17.75 -20.93 -1.63
N SER A 93 -18.78 -20.11 -1.87
CA SER A 93 -18.99 -19.44 -3.18
C SER A 93 -18.14 -18.17 -3.31
N CYS A 94 -17.82 -17.53 -2.20
CA CYS A 94 -16.95 -16.35 -2.18
C CYS A 94 -15.99 -16.35 -0.98
N MET A 95 -14.83 -15.76 -1.23
CA MET A 95 -13.82 -15.47 -0.24
C MET A 95 -13.76 -13.95 -0.06
N GLN A 96 -13.87 -13.50 1.18
CA GLN A 96 -13.78 -12.09 1.55
C GLN A 96 -12.55 -11.88 2.43
N TRP A 97 -11.77 -10.84 2.12
CA TRP A 97 -10.66 -10.39 2.97
C TRP A 97 -10.94 -8.99 3.50
N THR A 98 -10.63 -8.78 4.78
CA THR A 98 -10.56 -7.44 5.37
C THR A 98 -9.19 -6.85 5.03
N LEU A 99 -9.20 -5.68 4.37
CA LEU A 99 -7.99 -4.97 3.99
C LEU A 99 -7.59 -3.95 5.07
N PRO A 100 -6.28 -3.70 5.27
CA PRO A 100 -5.13 -4.44 4.72
C PRO A 100 -5.00 -5.85 5.33
N ASN A 101 -4.55 -6.84 4.56
CA ASN A 101 -4.47 -8.24 4.99
C ASN A 101 -3.06 -8.82 4.79
N ASN A 102 -2.57 -9.59 5.76
CA ASN A 102 -1.24 -10.18 5.70
C ASN A 102 -1.08 -11.22 4.55
N GLU A 103 -2.15 -11.92 4.16
CA GLU A 103 -2.08 -12.89 3.05
C GLU A 103 -1.82 -12.24 1.69
N LEU A 104 -2.14 -10.95 1.57
CA LEU A 104 -1.96 -10.18 0.34
C LEU A 104 -0.65 -9.39 0.33
N GLU A 105 0.05 -9.31 1.46
CA GLU A 105 1.32 -8.59 1.59
C GLU A 105 2.38 -9.19 0.65
N GLY A 106 3.13 -8.34 -0.06
CA GLY A 106 4.16 -8.79 -1.00
C GLY A 106 3.62 -9.37 -2.32
N SER A 107 2.31 -9.62 -2.43
CA SER A 107 1.71 -10.15 -3.66
C SER A 107 1.93 -9.20 -4.82
N TRP A 108 1.82 -7.88 -4.59
CA TRP A 108 2.03 -6.88 -5.62
C TRP A 108 3.46 -6.88 -6.17
N GLU A 109 4.47 -6.96 -5.30
CA GLU A 109 5.89 -6.93 -5.63
C GLU A 109 6.28 -8.16 -6.44
N ASN A 110 5.74 -9.33 -6.08
CA ASN A 110 6.02 -10.63 -6.72
C ASN A 110 5.44 -10.78 -8.13
N LEU A 111 4.47 -9.95 -8.52
CA LEU A 111 3.91 -10.00 -9.88
C LEU A 111 4.90 -9.44 -10.90
N ILE A 112 5.33 -10.24 -11.88
CA ILE A 112 6.25 -9.78 -12.93
C ILE A 112 5.45 -9.48 -14.20
N TYR A 113 5.42 -8.21 -14.58
CA TYR A 113 4.70 -7.72 -15.76
C TYR A 113 5.59 -6.84 -16.63
N GLU A 114 5.04 -6.44 -17.79
CA GLU A 114 5.65 -5.43 -18.64
C GLU A 114 5.88 -4.11 -17.89
N VAL A 115 6.95 -3.42 -18.28
CA VAL A 115 7.38 -2.17 -17.64
C VAL A 115 6.25 -1.14 -17.70
N GLY A 116 5.87 -0.64 -16.51
CA GLY A 116 4.85 0.37 -16.35
C GLY A 116 3.40 -0.11 -16.47
N LEU A 117 3.13 -1.42 -16.65
CA LEU A 117 1.75 -1.94 -16.61
C LEU A 117 1.12 -1.75 -15.24
N LYS A 118 1.81 -2.21 -14.18
CA LYS A 118 1.41 -2.01 -12.77
C LYS A 118 1.05 -0.55 -12.48
N ARG A 119 1.91 0.36 -12.93
CA ARG A 119 1.71 1.81 -12.82
C ARG A 119 0.45 2.30 -13.53
N ARG A 120 0.24 1.89 -14.79
CA ARG A 120 -0.95 2.30 -15.55
C ARG A 120 -2.23 1.81 -14.86
N LEU A 121 -2.21 0.59 -14.33
CA LEU A 121 -3.33 0.04 -13.59
C LEU A 121 -3.62 0.85 -12.31
N LEU A 122 -2.59 1.13 -11.51
CA LEU A 122 -2.76 1.91 -10.27
C LEU A 122 -3.29 3.33 -10.56
N ASN A 123 -2.75 3.99 -11.60
CA ASN A 123 -3.21 5.31 -12.03
C ASN A 123 -4.64 5.31 -12.57
N TYR A 124 -5.05 4.24 -13.26
CA TYR A 124 -6.45 4.07 -13.69
C TYR A 124 -7.39 3.99 -12.48
N VAL A 125 -7.09 3.12 -11.52
CA VAL A 125 -7.91 2.96 -10.30
C VAL A 125 -7.96 4.26 -9.50
N LYS A 126 -6.81 4.93 -9.29
CA LYS A 126 -6.74 6.22 -8.59
C LYS A 126 -7.59 7.29 -9.28
N SER A 127 -7.52 7.38 -10.60
CA SER A 127 -8.32 8.33 -11.38
C SER A 127 -9.81 8.01 -11.32
N ALA A 128 -10.19 6.73 -11.41
CA ALA A 128 -11.57 6.28 -11.29
C ALA A 128 -12.16 6.60 -9.91
N LEU A 129 -11.40 6.35 -8.83
CA LEU A 129 -11.79 6.72 -7.47
C LEU A 129 -11.95 8.24 -7.32
N LEU A 130 -11.01 9.03 -7.85
CA LEU A 130 -11.11 10.49 -7.84
C LEU A 130 -12.34 10.99 -8.62
N PHE A 131 -12.64 10.42 -9.78
CA PHE A 131 -13.84 10.77 -10.55
C PHE A 131 -15.13 10.41 -9.83
N SER A 132 -15.15 9.25 -9.16
CA SER A 132 -16.27 8.83 -8.31
C SER A 132 -16.49 9.81 -7.15
N GLU A 133 -15.41 10.18 -6.44
CA GLU A 133 -15.46 11.16 -5.34
C GLU A 133 -15.97 12.53 -5.80
N ARG A 134 -15.63 12.93 -7.04
CA ARG A 134 -16.07 14.20 -7.64
C ARG A 134 -17.45 14.13 -8.29
N GLY A 135 -18.14 12.98 -8.25
CA GLY A 135 -19.49 12.81 -8.81
C GLY A 135 -19.55 12.97 -10.34
N VAL A 136 -18.46 12.65 -11.03
CA VAL A 136 -18.40 12.73 -12.50
C VAL A 136 -19.44 11.77 -13.09
N ASN A 137 -20.19 12.23 -14.09
CA ASN A 137 -21.21 11.40 -14.72
C ASN A 137 -20.55 10.26 -15.53
N PRO A 138 -20.76 8.98 -15.16
CA PRO A 138 -20.13 7.83 -15.84
C PRO A 138 -20.61 7.64 -17.29
N HIS A 139 -21.69 8.30 -17.69
CA HIS A 139 -22.19 8.29 -19.07
C HIS A 139 -21.43 9.24 -20.00
N ILE A 140 -20.64 10.17 -19.45
CA ILE A 140 -19.82 11.12 -20.21
C ILE A 140 -18.35 10.69 -20.18
N ILE A 141 -17.88 10.21 -19.03
CA ILE A 141 -16.54 9.65 -18.85
C ILE A 141 -16.70 8.22 -18.37
N GLY A 142 -16.43 7.25 -19.25
CA GLY A 142 -16.52 5.84 -18.92
C GLY A 142 -15.29 5.37 -18.12
N CYS A 143 -15.54 4.80 -16.94
CA CYS A 143 -14.61 3.92 -16.23
C CYS A 143 -15.28 2.55 -16.12
N ASN A 144 -15.02 1.66 -17.08
CA ASN A 144 -15.49 0.26 -17.09
C ASN A 144 -14.29 -0.68 -17.14
#